data_AF-A0A6A3Z565-F1
#
_entry.id   AF-A0A6A3Z565-F1
#
_cell.length_a   1.000
_cell.length_b   1.000
_cell.length_c   1.000
_cell.angle_alpha   90.00
_cell.angle_beta   90.00
_cell.angle_gamma   90.00
#
_symmetry.space_group_name_H-M   'P 1'
#
loop_
_entity.id
_entity.type
_entity.pdbx_description
1 polymer ?
#
loop_
_entity_poly.entity_id
_entity_poly.type
_entity_poly.pdbx_seq_one_letter_code
_entity_poly.pdbx_strand_id
1 'polypeptide(L)'
;MDTPIECKLPGGEKTWAREMTKLKLSLMTAAGPVNILKPVPCLILDNEDDEFLLGDDVLKALGIDMERQMELLATPSGDDGDDDEEVPEVSVGDHDSEAIRQAVEAMIQRALDEGFPVNKVERLRTIVYTHDVWRLVLGDDPPANVEPMRIRMKTGCRLYKAKARKYAPEYQAFLETFNEMLVKLGWVYENPTSRWACAALPVRKRGRGEFR
;
A
#
# COMPACT_ATOMS: atom_id res chain seq x y z
N MET A 1 -13.35 -40.62 21.09
CA MET A 1 -11.92 -40.52 20.77
C MET A 1 -11.20 -41.61 21.55
N ASP A 2 -10.18 -42.24 20.97
CA ASP A 2 -9.48 -43.36 21.64
C ASP A 2 -8.28 -42.91 22.48
N THR A 3 -7.75 -41.71 22.22
CA THR A 3 -6.63 -41.10 22.95
C THR A 3 -6.99 -39.68 23.42
N PRO A 4 -6.76 -39.34 24.70
CA PRO A 4 -6.92 -37.97 25.20
C PRO A 4 -5.96 -36.99 24.51
N ILE A 5 -6.42 -35.77 24.27
CA ILE A 5 -5.63 -34.69 23.64
C ILE A 5 -5.22 -33.67 24.71
N GLU A 6 -3.93 -33.39 24.81
CA GLU A 6 -3.40 -32.33 25.68
C GLU A 6 -3.76 -30.95 25.09
N CYS A 7 -4.42 -30.11 25.89
CA CYS A 7 -4.85 -28.76 25.54
C CYS A 7 -4.11 -27.75 26.41
N LYS A 8 -3.59 -26.69 25.79
CA LYS A 8 -2.96 -25.56 26.49
C LYS A 8 -3.97 -24.42 26.62
N LEU A 9 -4.33 -24.08 27.85
CA LEU A 9 -5.29 -23.00 28.15
C LEU A 9 -4.61 -21.62 28.15
N PRO A 10 -5.39 -20.53 28.01
CA PRO A 10 -4.93 -19.19 28.29
C PRO A 10 -4.29 -19.13 29.69
N GLY A 11 -3.08 -18.56 29.80
CA GLY A 11 -2.31 -18.57 31.06
C GLY A 11 -1.29 -19.70 31.19
N GLY A 12 -1.25 -20.64 30.23
CA GLY A 12 -0.21 -21.67 30.14
C GLY A 12 -0.50 -22.96 30.94
N GLU A 13 -1.67 -23.04 31.56
CA GLU A 13 -2.17 -24.26 32.19
C GLU A 13 -2.46 -25.34 31.14
N LYS A 14 -2.35 -26.61 31.54
CA LYS A 14 -2.52 -27.77 30.67
C LYS A 14 -3.70 -28.61 31.17
N THR A 15 -4.62 -28.93 30.27
CA THR A 15 -5.75 -29.82 30.53
C THR A 15 -5.86 -30.89 29.45
N TRP A 16 -6.74 -31.87 29.61
CA TRP A 16 -6.89 -32.99 28.69
C TRP A 16 -8.33 -33.11 28.20
N ALA A 17 -8.53 -33.04 26.90
CA ALA A 17 -9.81 -33.32 26.26
C ALA A 17 -9.95 -34.81 25.97
N ARG A 18 -11.08 -35.40 26.38
CA ARG A 18 -11.41 -36.80 26.11
C ARG A 18 -12.54 -36.96 25.09
N GLU A 19 -13.28 -35.89 24.88
CA GLU A 19 -14.40 -35.83 23.96
C GLU A 19 -14.19 -34.72 22.93
N MET A 20 -14.75 -34.94 21.73
CA MET A 20 -14.74 -33.98 20.64
C MET A 20 -16.06 -34.06 19.90
N THR A 21 -16.56 -32.90 19.49
CA THR A 21 -17.71 -32.78 18.60
C THR A 21 -17.39 -31.85 17.44
N LYS A 22 -18.23 -31.81 16.40
CA LYS A 22 -18.08 -30.88 15.27
C LYS A 22 -19.22 -29.87 15.31
N LEU A 23 -18.87 -28.59 15.46
CA LEU A 23 -19.85 -27.51 15.56
C LEU A 23 -19.73 -26.56 14.37
N LYS A 24 -20.87 -26.02 13.92
CA LYS A 24 -20.88 -24.85 13.04
C LYS A 24 -20.86 -23.61 13.91
N LEU A 25 -19.81 -22.81 13.79
CA LEU A 25 -19.59 -21.64 14.64
C LEU A 25 -20.06 -20.37 13.93
N SER A 26 -20.67 -19.47 14.70
CA SER A 26 -21.07 -18.14 14.27
C SER A 26 -20.65 -17.13 15.34
N LEU A 27 -19.82 -16.17 14.95
CA LEU A 27 -19.31 -15.12 15.83
C LEU A 27 -20.14 -13.86 15.62
N MET A 28 -20.78 -13.37 16.67
CA MET A 28 -21.57 -12.13 16.61
C MET A 28 -20.65 -10.93 16.73
N THR A 29 -20.61 -10.08 15.71
CA THR A 29 -19.85 -8.82 15.73
C THR A 29 -20.78 -7.62 15.56
N ALA A 30 -20.31 -6.41 15.85
CA ALA A 30 -21.08 -5.18 15.66
C ALA A 30 -21.49 -4.95 14.18
N ALA A 31 -20.73 -5.50 13.23
CA ALA A 31 -21.05 -5.42 11.80
C ALA A 31 -21.99 -6.55 11.32
N GLY A 32 -22.30 -7.52 12.19
CA GLY A 32 -23.11 -8.70 11.88
C GLY A 32 -22.42 -10.04 12.19
N PRO A 33 -23.10 -11.16 11.94
CA PRO A 33 -22.56 -12.49 12.22
C PRO A 33 -21.48 -12.90 11.21
N VAL A 34 -20.37 -13.46 11.72
CA VAL A 34 -19.33 -14.12 10.92
C VAL A 34 -19.52 -15.63 11.04
N ASN A 35 -19.93 -16.26 9.94
CA ASN A 35 -20.24 -17.69 9.92
C ASN A 35 -19.05 -18.51 9.40
N ILE A 36 -18.61 -19.50 10.17
CA ILE A 36 -17.60 -20.46 9.73
C ILE A 36 -18.31 -21.58 8.96
N LEU A 37 -18.13 -21.59 7.64
CA LEU A 37 -18.90 -22.47 6.73
C LEU A 37 -18.63 -23.97 6.97
N LYS A 38 -17.40 -24.32 7.35
CA LYS A 38 -16.99 -25.70 7.62
C LYS A 38 -17.19 -26.02 9.10
N PRO A 39 -17.80 -27.17 9.48
CA PRO A 39 -17.85 -27.60 10.87
C PRO A 39 -16.46 -27.72 11.47
N VAL A 40 -16.24 -27.03 12.58
CA VAL A 40 -14.97 -26.99 13.30
C VAL A 40 -14.96 -28.10 14.36
N PRO A 41 -13.89 -28.90 14.47
CA PRO A 41 -13.73 -29.84 15.57
C PRO A 41 -13.50 -29.08 16.88
N CYS A 42 -14.39 -29.27 17.85
CA CYS A 42 -14.34 -28.65 19.16
C CYS A 42 -14.07 -29.72 20.22
N LEU A 43 -13.06 -29.46 21.04
CA LEU A 43 -12.69 -30.29 22.19
C LEU A 43 -13.57 -29.93 23.38
N ILE A 44 -14.09 -30.93 24.08
CA ILE A 44 -14.86 -30.74 25.31
C ILE A 44 -13.91 -30.93 26.48
N LEU A 45 -13.87 -29.95 27.36
CA LEU A 45 -13.03 -29.91 28.55
C LEU A 45 -13.92 -30.06 29.78
N ASP A 46 -13.56 -30.98 30.66
CA ASP A 46 -14.26 -31.21 31.94
C ASP A 46 -13.80 -30.16 32.96
N ASN A 47 -14.25 -28.92 32.77
CA ASN A 47 -13.94 -27.78 33.63
C ASN A 47 -15.24 -27.18 34.19
N GLU A 48 -15.18 -26.42 35.29
CA GLU A 48 -16.35 -25.73 35.88
C GLU A 48 -16.73 -24.43 35.14
N ASP A 49 -15.94 -24.03 34.13
CA ASP A 49 -16.11 -22.77 33.41
C ASP A 49 -17.01 -22.94 32.17
N ASP A 50 -18.07 -22.14 32.08
CA ASP A 50 -19.00 -22.08 30.92
C ASP A 50 -18.43 -21.27 29.73
N GLU A 51 -17.11 -21.30 29.53
CA GLU A 51 -16.42 -20.49 28.52
C GLU A 51 -16.15 -21.27 27.23
N PHE A 52 -16.34 -20.61 26.08
CA PHE A 52 -15.98 -21.16 24.77
C PHE A 52 -14.67 -20.55 24.28
N LEU A 53 -13.62 -21.36 24.21
CA LEU A 53 -12.31 -20.94 23.73
C LEU A 53 -12.17 -21.20 22.23
N LEU A 54 -11.90 -20.15 21.46
CA LEU A 54 -11.61 -20.26 20.03
C LEU A 54 -10.10 -20.44 19.82
N GLY A 55 -9.71 -21.51 19.15
CA GLY A 55 -8.31 -21.81 18.86
C GLY A 55 -7.64 -20.79 17.93
N ASP A 56 -6.32 -20.65 18.09
CA ASP A 56 -5.48 -19.79 17.24
C ASP A 56 -5.54 -20.19 15.76
N ASP A 57 -5.66 -21.49 15.47
CA ASP A 57 -5.85 -22.02 14.12
C ASP A 57 -7.13 -21.50 13.45
N VAL A 58 -8.23 -21.42 14.21
CA VAL A 58 -9.51 -20.91 13.73
C VAL A 58 -9.47 -19.38 13.57
N LEU A 59 -8.84 -18.67 14.50
CA LEU A 59 -8.62 -17.22 14.41
C LEU A 59 -7.78 -16.87 13.17
N LYS A 60 -6.66 -17.56 12.96
CA LYS A 60 -5.80 -17.39 11.77
C LYS A 60 -6.54 -17.71 10.48
N ALA A 61 -7.41 -18.72 10.46
CA ALA A 61 -8.26 -19.02 9.31
C ALA A 61 -9.29 -17.92 9.00
N LEU A 62 -9.67 -17.12 9.99
CA LEU A 62 -10.49 -15.91 9.83
C LEU A 62 -9.67 -14.66 9.49
N GLY A 63 -8.35 -14.78 9.35
CA GLY A 63 -7.42 -13.67 9.09
C GLY A 63 -7.08 -12.85 10.34
N ILE A 64 -7.36 -13.38 11.54
CA ILE A 64 -7.05 -12.74 12.80
C ILE A 64 -5.77 -13.37 13.34
N ASP A 65 -4.66 -12.66 13.23
CA ASP A 65 -3.36 -13.07 13.80
C ASP A 65 -2.99 -12.08 14.90
N MET A 66 -3.28 -12.46 16.15
CA MET A 66 -3.07 -11.58 17.31
C MET A 66 -1.60 -11.28 17.55
N GLU A 67 -0.69 -12.21 17.27
CA GLU A 67 0.76 -12.01 17.45
C GLU A 67 1.26 -10.95 16.47
N ARG A 68 0.92 -11.08 15.19
CA ARG A 68 1.24 -10.08 14.17
C ARG A 68 0.58 -8.73 14.44
N GLN A 69 -0.67 -8.73 14.91
CA GLN A 69 -1.38 -7.49 15.25
C GLN A 69 -0.77 -6.79 16.47
N MET A 70 -0.30 -7.53 17.47
CA MET A 70 0.40 -6.96 18.62
C MET A 70 1.79 -6.44 18.25
N GLU A 71 2.50 -7.10 17.34
CA GLU A 71 3.77 -6.62 16.80
C GLU A 71 3.61 -5.24 16.13
N LEU A 72 2.54 -5.05 15.35
CA LEU A 72 2.20 -3.75 14.73
C LEU A 72 1.94 -2.65 15.77
N LEU A 73 1.44 -2.98 16.96
CA LEU A 73 1.25 -2.01 18.05
C LEU A 73 2.56 -1.65 18.76
N ALA A 74 3.53 -2.56 18.76
CA ALA A 74 4.84 -2.37 19.39
C ALA A 74 5.82 -1.61 18.48
N THR A 75 5.60 -1.61 17.16
CA THR A 75 6.33 -0.75 16.23
C THR A 75 5.94 0.71 16.44
N PRO A 76 6.89 1.64 16.62
CA PRO A 76 6.58 3.06 16.77
C PRO A 76 5.73 3.53 15.59
N SER A 77 4.57 4.11 15.89
CA SER A 77 3.61 4.65 14.93
C SER A 77 4.21 5.82 14.15
N GLY A 78 5.03 5.52 13.16
CA GLY A 78 5.34 6.38 12.01
C GLY A 78 4.65 5.88 10.73
N ASP A 79 3.77 4.90 10.88
CA ASP A 79 3.11 4.16 9.83
C ASP A 79 1.60 4.45 9.90
N ASP A 80 1.22 5.65 9.42
CA ASP A 80 -0.14 5.82 8.91
C ASP A 80 -0.26 4.85 7.73
N GLY A 81 -1.10 3.82 7.89
CA GLY A 81 -1.23 2.66 7.00
C GLY A 81 -1.65 2.96 5.56
N ASP A 82 -0.78 3.66 4.86
CA ASP A 82 -0.68 3.69 3.42
C ASP A 82 0.39 2.64 3.07
N ASP A 83 0.03 1.74 2.16
CA ASP A 83 0.93 0.73 1.60
C ASP A 83 1.97 1.47 0.76
N ASP A 84 2.89 2.12 1.47
CA ASP A 84 3.93 2.98 0.95
C ASP A 84 5.04 2.11 0.42
N GLU A 85 4.86 1.64 -0.82
CA GLU A 85 6.04 1.40 -1.64
C GLU A 85 6.90 2.67 -1.57
N GLU A 86 8.19 2.50 -1.28
CA GLU A 86 9.17 3.57 -1.27
C GLU A 86 9.23 4.15 -2.70
N VAL A 87 8.37 5.14 -2.97
CA VAL A 87 8.34 5.80 -4.27
C VAL A 87 9.68 6.50 -4.41
N PRO A 88 10.51 6.13 -5.41
CA PRO A 88 11.81 6.74 -5.59
C PRO A 88 11.66 8.27 -5.64
N GLU A 89 12.61 8.99 -5.03
CA GLU A 89 12.67 10.45 -5.21
C GLU A 89 12.77 10.75 -6.70
N VAL A 90 11.68 11.28 -7.25
CA VAL A 90 11.65 11.62 -8.66
C VAL A 90 12.16 13.03 -8.81
N SER A 91 13.42 13.15 -9.17
CA SER A 91 14.02 14.43 -9.54
C SER A 91 13.37 14.95 -10.82
N VAL A 92 13.26 16.28 -10.91
CA VAL A 92 12.75 16.97 -12.09
C VAL A 92 13.91 17.63 -12.80
N GLY A 93 14.01 17.42 -14.10
CA GLY A 93 15.10 17.94 -14.90
C GLY A 93 14.82 17.80 -16.38
N ASP A 94 15.69 18.42 -17.17
CA ASP A 94 15.62 18.31 -18.61
C ASP A 94 16.07 16.89 -19.03
N HIS A 95 15.47 16.40 -20.11
CA HIS A 95 15.76 15.07 -20.62
C HIS A 95 17.16 15.04 -21.26
N ASP A 96 18.16 14.51 -20.53
CA ASP A 96 19.49 14.24 -21.09
C ASP A 96 19.48 12.90 -21.83
N SER A 97 19.24 12.96 -23.14
CA SER A 97 19.21 11.80 -24.02
C SER A 97 20.50 10.98 -23.98
N GLU A 98 21.65 11.62 -23.77
CA GLU A 98 22.94 10.93 -23.74
C GLU A 98 23.14 10.20 -22.41
N ALA A 99 22.79 10.82 -21.28
CA ALA A 99 22.79 10.16 -19.98
C ALA A 99 21.82 8.96 -19.94
N ILE A 100 20.64 9.10 -20.55
CA ILE A 100 19.67 8.01 -20.66
C ILE A 100 20.21 6.88 -21.54
N ARG A 101 20.81 7.21 -22.68
CA ARG A 101 21.45 6.22 -23.55
C ARG A 101 22.55 5.45 -22.81
N GLN A 102 23.37 6.12 -22.01
CA GLN A 102 24.41 5.49 -21.18
C GLN A 102 23.82 4.58 -20.12
N ALA A 103 22.78 5.01 -19.40
CA ALA A 103 22.09 4.19 -18.40
C ALA A 103 21.48 2.93 -19.03
N VAL A 104 20.88 3.07 -20.22
CA VAL A 104 20.31 1.97 -20.99
C VAL A 104 21.39 0.97 -21.44
N GLU A 105 22.51 1.43 -21.99
CA GLU A 105 23.62 0.53 -22.37
C GLU A 105 24.22 -0.17 -21.13
N ALA A 106 24.29 0.50 -19.98
CA ALA A 106 24.71 -0.12 -18.73
C ALA A 106 23.75 -1.23 -18.28
N MET A 107 22.43 -1.09 -18.50
CA MET A 107 21.45 -2.16 -18.25
C MET A 107 21.65 -3.35 -19.19
N ILE A 108 21.94 -3.09 -20.48
CA ILE A 108 22.21 -4.15 -21.46
C ILE A 108 23.49 -4.90 -21.10
N GLN A 109 24.54 -4.19 -20.67
CA GLN A 109 25.78 -4.82 -20.23
C GLN A 109 25.56 -5.70 -18.99
N ARG A 110 24.81 -5.23 -17.99
CA ARG A 110 24.44 -6.05 -16.84
C ARG A 110 23.70 -7.31 -17.24
N ALA A 111 22.77 -7.23 -18.20
CA ALA A 111 22.07 -8.41 -18.70
C ALA A 111 23.03 -9.42 -19.35
N LEU A 112 24.05 -8.95 -20.07
CA LEU A 112 25.10 -9.81 -20.63
C LEU A 112 25.94 -10.50 -19.56
N ASP A 113 26.33 -9.75 -18.54
CA ASP A 113 27.11 -10.26 -17.41
C ASP A 113 26.33 -11.35 -16.64
N GLU A 114 25.00 -11.23 -16.58
CA GLU A 114 24.06 -12.20 -16.00
C GLU A 114 23.68 -13.35 -16.98
N GLY A 115 24.35 -13.46 -18.13
CA GLY A 115 24.23 -14.59 -19.06
C GLY A 115 23.21 -14.43 -20.19
N PHE A 116 22.79 -13.20 -20.53
CA PHE A 116 21.95 -12.97 -21.70
C PHE A 116 22.66 -13.40 -23.01
N PRO A 117 21.99 -14.07 -23.96
CA PRO A 117 22.63 -14.55 -25.18
C PRO A 117 23.22 -13.42 -26.04
N VAL A 118 24.54 -13.43 -26.23
CA VAL A 118 25.28 -12.40 -27.00
C VAL A 118 24.73 -12.23 -28.42
N ASN A 119 24.30 -13.31 -29.07
CA ASN A 119 23.73 -13.27 -30.42
C ASN A 119 22.34 -12.59 -30.50
N LYS A 120 21.69 -12.29 -29.37
CA LYS A 120 20.40 -11.60 -29.30
C LYS A 120 20.51 -10.14 -28.88
N VAL A 121 21.70 -9.66 -28.52
CA VAL A 121 21.90 -8.30 -27.98
C VAL A 121 21.47 -7.21 -28.96
N GLU A 122 21.77 -7.36 -30.25
CA GLU A 122 21.34 -6.38 -31.26
C GLU A 122 19.82 -6.29 -31.39
N ARG A 123 19.13 -7.43 -31.25
CA ARG A 123 17.66 -7.46 -31.21
C ARG A 123 17.13 -6.80 -29.94
N LEU A 124 17.80 -7.01 -28.79
CA LEU A 124 17.46 -6.35 -27.54
C LEU A 124 17.62 -4.83 -27.65
N ARG A 125 18.76 -4.34 -28.16
CA ARG A 125 18.99 -2.91 -28.44
C ARG A 125 17.89 -2.33 -29.31
N THR A 126 17.55 -3.01 -30.40
CA THR A 126 16.47 -2.58 -31.29
C THR A 126 15.16 -2.37 -30.52
N ILE A 127 14.74 -3.35 -29.71
CA ILE A 127 13.50 -3.27 -28.91
C ILE A 127 13.57 -2.13 -27.90
N VAL A 128 14.66 -2.04 -27.16
CA VAL A 128 14.86 -1.06 -26.08
C VAL A 128 14.83 0.38 -26.60
N TYR A 129 15.36 0.62 -27.81
CA TYR A 129 15.35 1.92 -28.47
C TYR A 129 14.17 2.13 -29.44
N THR A 130 13.22 1.18 -29.54
CA THR A 130 12.07 1.31 -30.45
C THR A 130 11.15 2.47 -30.02
N HIS A 131 11.03 2.69 -28.71
CA HIS A 131 10.18 3.73 -28.14
C HIS A 131 10.95 4.58 -27.14
N ASP A 132 10.65 5.87 -27.13
CA ASP A 132 11.19 6.80 -26.14
C ASP A 132 10.41 6.68 -24.82
N VAL A 133 10.77 5.68 -24.01
CA VAL A 133 10.07 5.34 -22.75
C VAL A 133 10.97 5.48 -21.52
N TRP A 134 12.26 5.75 -21.71
CA TRP A 134 13.24 5.75 -20.63
C TRP A 134 13.40 7.16 -20.06
N ARG A 135 13.30 7.29 -18.74
CA ARG A 135 13.45 8.55 -18.02
C ARG A 135 14.36 8.34 -16.81
N LEU A 136 15.32 9.24 -16.61
CA LEU A 136 16.11 9.32 -15.37
C LEU A 136 15.51 10.31 -14.37
N VAL A 137 14.79 11.29 -14.89
CA VAL A 137 14.12 12.37 -14.16
C VAL A 137 12.73 12.57 -14.78
N LEU A 138 11.78 13.10 -14.03
CA LEU A 138 10.50 13.53 -14.60
C LEU A 138 10.73 14.73 -15.51
N GLY A 139 10.28 14.60 -16.74
CA GLY A 139 10.28 15.66 -17.75
C GLY A 139 8.87 16.11 -18.10
N ASP A 140 8.80 17.07 -19.01
CA ASP A 140 7.58 17.65 -19.58
C ASP A 140 6.97 16.77 -20.68
N ASP A 141 6.93 15.45 -20.47
CA ASP A 141 6.41 14.50 -21.43
C ASP A 141 4.96 14.85 -21.81
N PRO A 142 4.61 14.86 -23.12
CA PRO A 142 3.28 15.22 -23.54
C PRO A 142 2.26 14.19 -23.00
N PRO A 143 1.04 14.63 -22.67
CA PRO A 143 0.00 13.71 -22.25
C PRO A 143 -0.30 12.70 -23.36
N ALA A 144 -0.82 11.53 -22.98
CA ALA A 144 -1.27 10.53 -23.94
C ALA A 144 -2.24 11.16 -24.96
N ASN A 145 -2.09 10.78 -26.24
CA ASN A 145 -2.94 11.26 -27.33
C ASN A 145 -4.32 10.60 -27.29
N VAL A 146 -5.11 10.98 -26.29
CA VAL A 146 -6.48 10.50 -26.04
C VAL A 146 -7.39 11.68 -25.71
N GLU A 147 -8.69 11.52 -25.91
CA GLU A 147 -9.64 12.58 -25.55
C GLU A 147 -9.53 12.88 -24.03
N PRO A 148 -9.44 14.16 -23.63
CA PRO A 148 -9.37 14.53 -22.22
C PRO A 148 -10.56 14.00 -21.41
N MET A 149 -10.28 13.50 -20.21
CA MET A 149 -11.31 13.01 -19.31
C MET A 149 -12.27 14.15 -18.93
N ARG A 150 -13.59 13.87 -18.99
CA ARG A 150 -14.64 14.80 -18.56
C ARG A 150 -15.30 14.33 -17.27
N ILE A 151 -15.18 15.12 -16.22
CA ILE A 151 -15.82 14.84 -14.92
C ILE A 151 -17.30 15.26 -14.98
N ARG A 152 -18.22 14.35 -14.67
CA ARG A 152 -19.66 14.63 -14.55
C ARG A 152 -20.06 14.66 -13.09
N MET A 153 -20.61 15.79 -12.65
CA MET A 153 -21.12 15.93 -11.29
C MET A 153 -22.46 15.21 -11.12
N LYS A 154 -22.65 14.56 -9.97
CA LYS A 154 -23.96 13.99 -9.59
C LYS A 154 -24.99 15.11 -9.40
N THR A 155 -26.26 14.83 -9.67
CA THR A 155 -27.37 15.77 -9.45
C THR A 155 -27.39 16.23 -7.99
N GLY A 156 -27.53 17.54 -7.76
CA GLY A 156 -27.55 18.13 -6.42
C GLY A 156 -26.17 18.38 -5.80
N CYS A 157 -25.06 18.12 -6.52
CA CYS A 157 -23.72 18.44 -6.05
C CYS A 157 -23.57 19.94 -5.75
N ARG A 158 -23.06 20.27 -4.57
CA ARG A 158 -22.85 21.66 -4.11
C ARG A 158 -21.38 22.03 -4.28
N LEU A 159 -21.14 23.27 -4.69
CA LEU A 159 -19.80 23.85 -4.75
C LEU A 159 -19.13 23.78 -3.37
N TYR A 160 -17.87 23.38 -3.34
CA TYR A 160 -17.06 23.34 -2.11
C TYR A 160 -15.76 24.10 -2.31
N LYS A 161 -15.53 25.13 -1.49
CA LYS A 161 -14.28 25.87 -1.45
C LYS A 161 -13.78 25.91 -0.01
N ALA A 162 -12.74 25.13 0.28
CA ALA A 162 -12.08 25.14 1.57
C ALA A 162 -11.54 26.54 1.90
N LYS A 163 -11.58 26.91 3.19
CA LYS A 163 -10.92 28.12 3.67
C LYS A 163 -9.40 27.93 3.59
N ALA A 164 -8.68 29.03 3.38
CA ALA A 164 -7.21 29.01 3.41
C ALA A 164 -6.72 28.44 4.75
N ARG A 165 -5.83 27.44 4.68
CA ARG A 165 -5.19 26.86 5.86
C ARG A 165 -3.89 27.58 6.14
N LYS A 166 -3.58 27.76 7.43
CA LYS A 166 -2.25 28.14 7.89
C LYS A 166 -1.43 26.87 8.01
N TYR A 167 -0.34 26.79 7.26
CA TYR A 167 0.62 25.68 7.34
C TYR A 167 1.83 26.09 8.18
N ALA A 168 2.50 25.12 8.79
CA ALA A 168 3.81 25.35 9.41
C ALA A 168 4.85 25.75 8.33
N PRO A 169 5.93 26.47 8.68
CA PRO A 169 6.91 26.94 7.70
C PRO A 169 7.49 25.84 6.81
N GLU A 170 7.79 24.66 7.37
CA GLU A 170 8.31 23.50 6.63
C GLU A 170 7.34 23.02 5.54
N TYR A 171 6.04 23.01 5.85
CA TYR A 171 4.98 22.59 4.92
C TYR A 171 4.77 23.63 3.82
N GLN A 172 4.89 24.93 4.15
CA GLN A 172 4.80 26.01 3.17
C GLN A 172 5.93 25.90 2.15
N ALA A 173 7.17 25.78 2.64
CA ALA A 173 8.35 25.64 1.78
C ALA A 173 8.22 24.43 0.83
N PHE A 174 7.79 23.28 1.35
CA PHE A 174 7.54 22.11 0.51
C PHE A 174 6.46 22.37 -0.55
N LEU A 175 5.28 22.88 -0.15
CA LEU A 175 4.19 23.13 -1.08
C LEU A 175 4.55 24.17 -2.14
N GLU A 176 5.35 25.18 -1.80
CA GLU A 176 5.84 26.17 -2.76
C GLU A 176 6.75 25.51 -3.80
N THR A 177 7.83 24.85 -3.37
CA THR A 177 8.78 24.19 -4.28
C THR A 177 8.12 23.11 -5.13
N PHE A 178 7.23 22.31 -4.54
CA PHE A 178 6.52 21.24 -5.25
C PHE A 178 5.54 21.79 -6.28
N ASN A 179 4.76 22.83 -5.95
CA ASN A 179 3.85 23.43 -6.92
C ASN A 179 4.60 24.16 -8.04
N GLU A 180 5.70 24.86 -7.75
CA GLU A 180 6.56 25.46 -8.77
C GLU A 180 7.07 24.42 -9.77
N MET A 181 7.51 23.27 -9.28
CA MET A 181 7.91 22.13 -10.10
C MET A 181 6.76 21.64 -10.99
N LEU A 182 5.56 21.41 -10.44
CA LEU A 182 4.40 20.97 -11.22
C LEU A 182 3.96 21.99 -12.28
N VAL A 183 4.08 23.29 -11.99
CA VAL A 183 3.81 24.37 -12.95
C VAL A 183 4.87 24.36 -14.06
N LYS A 184 6.16 24.21 -13.72
CA LYS A 184 7.25 24.11 -14.70
C LYS A 184 7.04 22.93 -15.65
N LEU A 185 6.58 21.80 -15.14
CA LEU A 185 6.24 20.61 -15.93
C LEU A 185 4.94 20.77 -16.76
N GLY A 186 4.17 21.84 -16.55
CA GLY A 186 2.89 22.06 -17.24
C GLY A 186 1.75 21.15 -16.76
N TRP A 187 1.92 20.48 -15.62
CA TRP A 187 0.94 19.53 -15.08
C TRP A 187 -0.19 20.24 -14.32
N VAL A 188 0.09 21.42 -13.77
CA VAL A 188 -0.90 22.28 -13.10
C VAL A 188 -0.76 23.71 -13.58
N TYR A 189 -1.83 24.49 -13.39
CA TYR A 189 -1.86 25.91 -13.74
C TYR A 189 -2.66 26.69 -12.69
N GLU A 190 -2.37 27.98 -12.56
CA GLU A 190 -3.10 28.85 -11.64
C GLU A 190 -4.53 29.09 -12.16
N ASN A 191 -5.53 28.85 -11.30
CA ASN A 191 -6.94 29.13 -11.62
C ASN A 191 -7.61 29.95 -10.50
N PRO A 192 -7.46 31.28 -10.51
CA PRO A 192 -7.99 32.16 -9.45
C PRO A 192 -9.52 32.17 -9.41
N THR A 193 -10.17 31.83 -10.53
CA THR A 193 -11.64 31.84 -10.66
C THR A 193 -12.31 30.54 -10.22
N SER A 194 -11.54 29.54 -9.77
CA SER A 194 -12.11 28.26 -9.34
C SER A 194 -13.10 28.45 -8.18
N ARG A 195 -14.29 27.87 -8.36
CA ARG A 195 -15.31 27.72 -7.32
C ARG A 195 -15.10 26.48 -6.45
N TRP A 196 -14.07 25.70 -6.75
CA TRP A 196 -13.69 24.49 -6.06
C TRP A 196 -12.29 24.64 -5.47
N ALA A 197 -12.12 24.30 -4.20
CA ALA A 197 -10.79 24.20 -3.59
C ALA A 197 -10.83 23.22 -2.41
N CYS A 198 -9.77 22.43 -2.29
CA CYS A 198 -9.52 21.59 -1.13
C CYS A 198 -8.17 21.99 -0.53
N ALA A 199 -7.98 21.75 0.77
CA ALA A 199 -6.70 22.02 1.41
C ALA A 199 -5.74 20.86 1.17
N ALA A 200 -4.53 21.15 0.70
CA ALA A 200 -3.44 20.17 0.66
C ALA A 200 -3.06 19.71 2.07
N LEU A 201 -2.54 18.50 2.17
CA LEU A 201 -1.99 17.96 3.41
C LEU A 201 -0.65 17.31 3.07
N PRO A 202 0.47 17.98 3.36
CA PRO A 202 1.78 17.36 3.25
C PRO A 202 1.90 16.20 4.22
N VAL A 203 2.30 15.04 3.71
CA VAL A 203 2.52 13.81 4.49
C VAL A 203 4.00 13.51 4.52
N ARG A 204 4.54 13.12 5.69
CA ARG A 204 5.95 12.75 5.80
C ARG A 204 6.21 11.41 5.12
N LYS A 205 7.23 11.35 4.27
CA LYS A 205 7.74 10.09 3.75
C LYS A 205 8.47 9.33 4.85
N ARG A 206 8.39 8.00 4.82
CA ARG A 206 9.16 7.14 5.74
C ARG A 206 10.66 7.32 5.51
N GLY A 207 11.44 7.35 6.59
CA GLY A 207 12.90 7.23 6.55
C GLY A 207 13.73 8.45 6.11
N ARG A 208 13.16 9.46 5.44
CA ARG A 208 13.95 10.59 4.88
C ARG A 208 13.63 11.98 5.42
N GLY A 209 12.57 12.14 6.22
CA GLY A 209 12.18 13.46 6.76
C GLY A 209 11.60 14.42 5.71
N GLU A 210 11.40 13.96 4.48
CA GLU A 210 10.76 14.68 3.37
C GLU A 210 9.23 14.61 3.43
N PHE A 211 8.57 15.44 2.62
CA PHE A 211 7.12 15.46 2.45
C PHE A 211 6.70 14.97 1.04
N ARG A 212 5.44 14.53 0.94
CA ARG A 212 4.70 14.28 -0.30
C ARG A 212 3.29 14.87 -0.19
#